data_AF-A0A1B6LW84-F1
#
_entry.id   AF-A0A1B6LW84-F1
#
_cell.length_a   1.000
_cell.length_b   1.000
_cell.length_c   1.000
_cell.angle_alpha   90.00
_cell.angle_beta   90.00
_cell.angle_gamma   90.00
#
_symmetry.space_group_name_H-M   'P 1'
#
loop_
_entity.id
_entity.type
_entity.pdbx_description
1 polymer ?
#
loop_
_entity_poly.entity_id
_entity_poly.type
_entity_poly.pdbx_seq_one_letter_code
_entity_poly.pdbx_strand_id
1 'polypeptide(L)'
;HLSPTRGNHRRKTQIKYRSIISDVFDGKLLSSVQCLTCNRISTRMETFQDLSLPIPSKDHLTMLHQGSVNIAKCPELYSTDQGWLTWLWEWVCSFFWGPTVGLHDCLAAFFSADELKGDNMYSCEKCNKLRNGVKYSKVLELPEVLCIHLKRFRHELMFSSKINNYVTFPLEDLDLKPYLHKDCKSKVTKYNLISVICHHGAAGSGGHYTCYSLNDQYNQWYEFDDQCVTQVRPETVRNCEAYVLFYRKVDRAICEQREQVMQLSRRGMSCQEDMYVISQAWITRFLTFTEPGPIDNTDLLCRHGQLIPGDTYAAKMLTHVPASVWHHLYNIYGGGPTCAQEQLNQCTICLQESGHRPDLEYRDFTRCSQSTGKLYAVAAGWYREWEAYVKGQTSEPPGPVDNSSLITCDSSLTLDKDYVHVTEDQWMLLLRIYQGGPEVLVQDNQPVLPAADWGGAQEM
;
A
#
# COMPACT_ATOMS: atom_id res chain seq x y z
N HIS A 1 -17.78 41.82 21.23
CA HIS A 1 -17.99 40.76 20.21
C HIS A 1 -16.72 39.94 20.08
N LEU A 2 -16.67 38.84 20.81
CA LEU A 2 -15.55 37.89 20.81
C LEU A 2 -15.66 36.99 19.57
N SER A 3 -14.58 36.91 18.80
CA SER A 3 -14.46 36.06 17.61
C SER A 3 -14.33 34.57 18.02
N PRO A 4 -15.01 33.64 17.32
CA PRO A 4 -14.95 32.22 17.67
C PRO A 4 -13.65 31.60 17.16
N THR A 5 -12.93 30.93 18.06
CA THR A 5 -11.74 30.14 17.77
C THR A 5 -12.07 28.94 16.89
N ARG A 6 -11.31 28.79 15.79
CA ARG A 6 -11.40 27.65 14.87
C ARG A 6 -11.06 26.35 15.61
N GLY A 7 -12.00 25.42 15.61
CA GLY A 7 -11.79 24.06 16.12
C GLY A 7 -10.66 23.35 15.37
N ASN A 8 -9.76 22.74 16.14
CA ASN A 8 -8.76 21.81 15.63
C ASN A 8 -9.46 20.55 15.09
N HIS A 9 -9.66 20.48 13.78
CA HIS A 9 -9.96 19.22 13.12
C HIS A 9 -8.74 18.31 13.24
N ARG A 10 -8.78 17.35 14.18
CA ARG A 10 -7.93 16.15 14.15
C ARG A 10 -8.01 15.57 12.74
N ARG A 11 -6.93 15.71 11.95
CA ARG A 11 -6.78 15.01 10.66
C ARG A 11 -6.88 13.53 10.97
N LYS A 12 -7.98 12.89 10.59
CA LYS A 12 -8.08 11.43 10.54
C LYS A 12 -6.93 10.96 9.65
N THR A 13 -5.92 10.33 10.23
CA THR A 13 -4.88 9.63 9.48
C THR A 13 -5.60 8.59 8.63
N GLN A 14 -5.64 8.80 7.31
CA GLN A 14 -6.14 7.81 6.39
C GLN A 14 -5.28 6.55 6.56
N ILE A 15 -5.89 5.46 7.02
CA ILE A 15 -5.28 4.15 7.06
C ILE A 15 -4.95 3.78 5.61
N LYS A 16 -3.66 3.70 5.26
CA LYS A 16 -3.20 3.23 3.96
C LYS A 16 -3.15 1.71 4.02
N TYR A 17 -4.05 1.06 3.29
CA TYR A 17 -3.98 -0.38 3.06
C TYR A 17 -2.90 -0.64 2.00
N ARG A 18 -1.89 -1.44 2.35
CA ARG A 18 -0.80 -1.85 1.46
C ARG A 18 -0.93 -3.35 1.24
N SER A 19 -0.82 -3.79 0.00
CA SER A 19 -0.86 -5.18 -0.42
C SER A 19 0.25 -5.46 -1.43
N ILE A 20 0.55 -6.74 -1.67
CA ILE A 20 1.47 -7.11 -2.75
C ILE A 20 0.98 -6.61 -4.12
N ILE A 21 -0.33 -6.55 -4.33
CA ILE A 21 -0.91 -6.04 -5.59
C ILE A 21 -0.59 -4.55 -5.75
N SER A 22 -0.80 -3.75 -4.72
CA SER A 22 -0.45 -2.32 -4.77
C SER A 22 1.06 -2.11 -4.91
N ASP A 23 1.87 -2.98 -4.30
CA ASP A 23 3.32 -2.88 -4.39
C ASP A 23 3.88 -3.20 -5.78
N VAL A 24 3.21 -4.08 -6.53
CA VAL A 24 3.64 -4.53 -7.86
C VAL A 24 3.05 -3.67 -8.96
N PHE A 25 1.74 -3.38 -8.89
CA PHE A 25 0.97 -2.86 -10.02
C PHE A 25 0.51 -1.40 -9.86
N ASP A 26 0.50 -0.81 -8.65
CA ASP A 26 0.04 0.57 -8.51
C ASP A 26 1.06 1.54 -9.11
N GLY A 27 0.62 2.31 -10.10
CA GLY A 27 1.22 3.58 -10.48
C GLY A 27 0.36 4.76 -10.01
N LYS A 28 0.88 5.98 -10.21
CA LYS A 28 0.15 7.23 -9.95
C LYS A 28 0.11 8.11 -11.19
N LEU A 29 -1.07 8.60 -11.55
CA LEU A 29 -1.29 9.65 -12.55
C LEU A 29 -1.62 10.97 -11.87
N LEU A 30 -1.16 12.06 -12.47
CA LEU A 30 -1.67 13.40 -12.25
C LEU A 30 -2.63 13.73 -13.38
N SER A 31 -3.93 13.65 -13.12
CA SER A 31 -4.99 13.98 -14.08
C SER A 31 -5.44 15.43 -13.87
N SER A 32 -5.43 16.22 -14.93
CA SER A 32 -5.80 17.64 -14.90
C SER A 32 -6.91 17.93 -15.90
N VAL A 33 -7.86 18.77 -15.51
CA VAL A 33 -8.93 19.27 -16.37
C VAL A 33 -8.94 20.80 -16.32
N GLN A 34 -8.76 21.42 -17.48
CA GLN A 34 -8.86 22.87 -17.65
C GLN A 34 -10.25 23.26 -18.16
N CYS A 35 -10.94 24.15 -17.45
CA CYS A 35 -12.18 24.75 -17.92
C CYS A 35 -11.90 25.71 -19.09
N LEU A 36 -12.51 25.50 -20.26
CA LEU A 36 -12.34 26.43 -21.38
C LEU A 36 -13.15 27.73 -21.23
N THR A 37 -14.03 27.83 -20.22
CA THR A 37 -14.81 29.05 -19.95
C THR A 37 -14.18 29.93 -18.88
N CYS A 38 -13.67 29.34 -17.79
CA CYS A 38 -13.13 30.11 -16.65
C CYS A 38 -11.64 29.91 -16.40
N ASN A 39 -10.97 29.11 -17.24
CA ASN A 39 -9.55 28.77 -17.17
C ASN A 39 -9.07 28.14 -15.85
N ARG A 40 -9.99 27.74 -14.96
CA ARG A 40 -9.62 26.99 -13.75
C ARG A 40 -9.12 25.60 -14.16
N ILE A 41 -7.92 25.26 -13.69
CA ILE A 41 -7.38 23.91 -13.76
C ILE A 41 -7.72 23.20 -12.45
N SER A 42 -8.33 22.03 -12.56
CA SER A 42 -8.54 21.11 -11.45
C SER A 42 -7.65 19.90 -11.66
N THR A 43 -6.90 19.52 -10.63
CA THR A 43 -5.91 18.45 -10.70
C THR A 43 -6.15 17.42 -9.61
N ARG A 44 -6.07 16.14 -9.96
CA ARG A 44 -6.27 15.02 -9.06
C ARG A 44 -5.17 13.98 -9.26
N MET A 45 -4.63 13.47 -8.16
CA MET A 45 -3.78 12.29 -8.18
C MET A 45 -4.65 11.03 -8.16
N GLU A 46 -4.42 10.13 -9.10
CA GLU A 46 -5.19 8.90 -9.27
C GLU A 46 -4.24 7.70 -9.26
N THR A 47 -4.62 6.64 -8.54
CA THR A 47 -3.92 5.36 -8.63
C THR A 47 -4.42 4.60 -9.86
N PHE A 48 -3.52 3.96 -10.60
CA PHE A 48 -3.88 3.02 -11.65
C PHE A 48 -3.14 1.70 -11.43
N GLN A 49 -3.75 0.59 -11.84
CA GLN A 49 -3.14 -0.75 -11.83
C GLN A 49 -2.88 -1.26 -13.25
N ASP A 50 -3.61 -0.71 -14.22
CA ASP A 50 -3.42 -0.91 -15.65
C ASP A 50 -3.57 0.42 -16.40
N LEU A 51 -2.97 0.48 -17.59
CA LEU A 51 -3.24 1.52 -18.57
C LEU A 51 -4.09 0.93 -19.69
N SER A 52 -5.36 1.29 -19.71
CA SER A 52 -6.29 0.91 -20.78
C SER A 52 -6.20 1.91 -21.95
N LEU A 53 -5.37 1.60 -22.93
CA LEU A 53 -5.00 2.47 -24.05
C LEU A 53 -6.00 2.40 -25.22
N PRO A 54 -6.39 3.55 -25.80
CA PRO A 54 -7.11 3.57 -27.07
C PRO A 54 -6.18 3.16 -28.22
N ILE A 55 -6.74 2.50 -29.25
CA ILE A 55 -6.04 2.24 -30.50
C ILE A 55 -6.44 3.35 -31.50
N PRO A 56 -5.52 4.25 -31.88
CA PRO A 56 -5.83 5.34 -32.80
C PRO A 56 -6.19 4.81 -34.21
N SER A 57 -7.18 5.45 -34.85
CA SER A 57 -7.48 5.21 -36.26
C SER A 57 -6.44 5.90 -37.16
N LYS A 58 -6.40 5.55 -38.46
CA LYS A 58 -5.48 6.18 -39.43
C LYS A 58 -5.57 7.71 -39.46
N ASP A 59 -6.78 8.27 -39.35
CA ASP A 59 -6.98 9.73 -39.34
C ASP A 59 -6.44 10.36 -38.04
N HIS A 60 -6.61 9.67 -36.90
CA HIS A 60 -6.06 10.13 -35.63
C HIS A 60 -4.53 10.08 -35.65
N LEU A 61 -3.93 9.05 -36.25
CA LEU A 61 -2.48 9.01 -36.48
C LEU A 61 -2.02 10.21 -37.30
N THR A 62 -2.73 10.55 -38.39
CA THR A 62 -2.36 11.76 -39.16
C THR A 62 -2.44 13.04 -38.34
N MET A 63 -3.41 13.18 -37.42
CA MET A 63 -3.49 14.36 -36.53
C MET A 63 -2.36 14.38 -35.49
N LEU A 64 -2.04 13.23 -34.89
CA LEU A 64 -0.91 13.09 -33.98
C LEU A 64 0.42 13.42 -34.68
N HIS A 65 0.57 13.02 -35.95
CA HIS A 65 1.78 13.20 -36.73
C HIS A 65 1.88 14.59 -37.40
N GLN A 66 0.76 15.26 -37.67
CA GLN A 66 0.71 16.58 -38.33
C GLN A 66 0.71 17.77 -37.35
N GLY A 67 0.62 17.55 -36.04
CA GLY A 67 0.59 18.63 -35.05
C GLY A 67 -0.61 19.58 -35.20
N SER A 68 -1.64 19.20 -35.94
CA SER A 68 -2.81 20.03 -36.28
C SER A 68 -3.96 19.87 -35.29
N VAL A 69 -3.65 19.94 -34.00
CA VAL A 69 -4.54 20.63 -33.06
C VAL A 69 -4.00 22.05 -32.99
N ASN A 70 -4.82 23.04 -33.35
CA ASN A 70 -4.50 24.45 -33.14
C ASN A 70 -4.37 24.74 -31.64
N ILE A 71 -3.22 24.36 -31.05
CA ILE A 71 -2.77 24.76 -29.71
C ILE A 71 -2.15 26.16 -29.86
N ALA A 72 -2.92 27.09 -30.41
CA ALA A 72 -2.58 28.49 -30.51
C ALA A 72 -3.51 29.24 -29.56
N LYS A 73 -3.31 29.04 -28.24
CA LYS A 73 -3.79 29.90 -27.12
C LYS A 73 -3.37 29.37 -25.74
N CYS A 74 -2.08 29.08 -25.51
CA CYS A 74 -1.50 29.01 -24.15
C CYS A 74 0.02 29.23 -24.24
N PRO A 75 0.51 30.49 -24.26
CA PRO A 75 1.93 30.79 -24.44
C PRO A 75 2.83 30.50 -23.22
N GLU A 76 2.28 30.00 -22.11
CA GLU A 76 2.99 29.96 -20.82
C GLU A 76 3.41 28.57 -20.32
N LEU A 77 3.29 27.52 -21.16
CA LEU A 77 3.60 26.14 -20.75
C LEU A 77 4.81 25.51 -21.46
N TYR A 78 5.52 26.26 -22.32
CA TYR A 78 6.74 25.77 -22.97
C TYR A 78 7.88 26.77 -22.80
N SER A 79 8.55 26.67 -21.66
CA SER A 79 9.87 27.26 -21.46
C SER A 79 10.85 26.12 -21.18
N THR A 80 11.72 25.83 -22.16
CA THR A 80 13.05 25.18 -22.06
C THR A 80 13.10 23.85 -21.29
N ASP A 81 13.38 22.68 -21.86
CA ASP A 81 14.51 22.36 -22.73
C ASP A 81 14.35 20.89 -23.21
N GLN A 82 13.79 20.64 -24.41
CA GLN A 82 13.99 19.43 -25.25
C GLN A 82 13.50 19.75 -26.67
N GLY A 83 14.46 20.11 -27.51
CA GLY A 83 14.24 20.69 -28.83
C GLY A 83 13.75 19.69 -29.89
N TRP A 84 13.29 20.28 -30.98
CA TRP A 84 12.93 19.74 -32.31
C TRP A 84 13.64 18.46 -32.83
N LEU A 85 14.73 17.99 -32.21
CA LEU A 85 15.48 16.80 -32.62
C LEU A 85 14.75 15.47 -32.31
N THR A 86 14.01 15.38 -31.21
CA THR A 86 13.16 14.20 -30.92
C THR A 86 12.01 14.09 -31.93
N TRP A 87 11.39 15.23 -32.23
CA TRP A 87 10.40 15.37 -33.28
C TRP A 87 10.95 15.01 -34.68
N LEU A 88 12.19 15.43 -35.01
CA LEU A 88 12.82 15.12 -36.29
C LEU A 88 13.12 13.60 -36.42
N TRP A 89 13.42 12.92 -35.32
CA TRP A 89 13.64 11.47 -35.29
C TRP A 89 12.34 10.67 -35.48
N GLU A 90 11.24 11.10 -34.86
CA GLU A 90 9.89 10.55 -35.09
C GLU A 90 9.43 10.74 -36.55
N TRP A 91 9.78 11.87 -37.15
CA TRP A 91 9.53 12.15 -38.58
C TRP A 91 10.32 11.21 -39.52
N VAL A 92 11.61 10.96 -39.26
CA VAL A 92 12.44 10.05 -40.07
C VAL A 92 11.95 8.60 -39.95
N CYS A 93 11.60 8.13 -38.74
CA CYS A 93 11.10 6.77 -38.54
C CYS A 93 9.74 6.52 -39.21
N SER A 94 8.85 7.52 -39.24
CA SER A 94 7.54 7.43 -39.92
C SER A 94 7.67 7.46 -41.46
N PHE A 95 8.70 8.14 -41.98
CA PHE A 95 8.96 8.25 -43.43
C PHE A 95 9.48 6.95 -44.08
N PHE A 96 10.20 6.10 -43.34
CA PHE A 96 10.80 4.87 -43.90
C PHE A 96 9.92 3.61 -43.82
N TRP A 97 8.85 3.56 -42.99
CA TRP A 97 8.20 2.29 -42.63
C TRP A 97 6.67 2.15 -42.85
N GLY A 98 5.95 3.17 -43.33
CA GLY A 98 4.50 3.04 -43.61
C GLY A 98 3.61 2.87 -42.35
N PRO A 99 2.26 2.77 -42.51
CA PRO A 99 1.30 3.12 -41.45
C PRO A 99 0.94 1.92 -40.55
N THR A 100 1.89 1.43 -39.76
CA THR A 100 1.60 0.48 -38.67
C THR A 100 1.43 1.22 -37.36
N VAL A 101 0.33 0.97 -36.64
CA VAL A 101 0.10 1.54 -35.31
C VAL A 101 1.05 0.87 -34.32
N GLY A 102 1.85 1.66 -33.61
CA GLY A 102 2.70 1.19 -32.53
C GLY A 102 2.11 1.43 -31.14
N LEU A 103 2.63 0.70 -30.16
CA LEU A 103 2.29 0.90 -28.75
C LEU A 103 2.60 2.32 -28.29
N HIS A 104 3.66 2.94 -28.82
CA HIS A 104 3.98 4.34 -28.58
C HIS A 104 2.89 5.29 -29.07
N ASP A 105 2.22 5.00 -30.20
CA ASP A 105 1.10 5.79 -30.69
C ASP A 105 -0.10 5.69 -29.75
N CYS A 106 -0.38 4.49 -29.23
CA CYS A 106 -1.44 4.26 -28.25
C CYS A 106 -1.17 4.99 -26.92
N LEU A 107 0.08 4.97 -26.44
CA LEU A 107 0.50 5.72 -25.26
C LEU A 107 0.43 7.24 -25.49
N ALA A 108 0.91 7.71 -26.64
CA ALA A 108 0.84 9.12 -27.03
C ALA A 108 -0.62 9.60 -27.09
N ALA A 109 -1.52 8.82 -27.70
CA ALA A 109 -2.95 9.11 -27.71
C ALA A 109 -3.53 9.17 -26.28
N PHE A 110 -3.21 8.21 -25.42
CA PHE A 110 -3.68 8.18 -24.04
C PHE A 110 -3.24 9.39 -23.20
N PHE A 111 -1.99 9.83 -23.37
CA PHE A 111 -1.42 10.95 -22.62
C PHE A 111 -1.60 12.31 -23.33
N SER A 112 -2.24 12.33 -24.50
CA SER A 112 -2.58 13.55 -25.21
C SER A 112 -3.72 14.29 -24.52
N ALA A 113 -3.92 15.55 -24.91
CA ALA A 113 -4.98 16.38 -24.38
C ALA A 113 -6.32 16.01 -25.03
N ASP A 114 -7.26 15.51 -24.23
CA ASP A 114 -8.62 15.12 -24.65
C ASP A 114 -9.60 16.30 -24.50
N GLU A 115 -10.29 16.66 -25.57
CA GLU A 115 -11.38 17.65 -25.52
C GLU A 115 -12.65 17.05 -24.91
N LEU A 116 -13.13 17.66 -23.83
CA LEU A 116 -14.41 17.36 -23.20
C LEU A 116 -15.47 18.31 -23.76
N LYS A 117 -16.36 17.82 -24.63
CA LYS A 117 -17.41 18.60 -25.30
C LYS A 117 -18.67 17.78 -25.53
N GLY A 118 -19.79 18.46 -25.79
CA GLY A 118 -21.09 17.80 -26.03
C GLY A 118 -21.51 16.96 -24.83
N ASP A 119 -21.86 15.70 -25.08
CA ASP A 119 -22.28 14.77 -24.02
C ASP A 119 -21.17 14.42 -23.01
N ASN A 120 -19.90 14.68 -23.37
CA ASN A 120 -18.72 14.44 -22.52
C ASN A 120 -18.28 15.68 -21.70
N MET A 121 -19.09 16.73 -21.63
CA MET A 121 -18.77 17.91 -20.81
C MET A 121 -18.61 17.56 -19.33
N TYR A 122 -17.71 18.27 -18.64
CA TYR A 122 -17.46 18.04 -17.22
C TYR A 122 -18.11 19.11 -16.33
N SER A 123 -18.39 18.77 -15.07
CA SER A 123 -18.93 19.73 -14.10
C SER A 123 -17.82 20.61 -13.53
N CYS A 124 -17.83 21.89 -13.90
CA CYS A 124 -16.87 22.86 -13.38
C CYS A 124 -17.37 23.47 -12.08
N GLU A 125 -16.70 23.19 -10.95
CA GLU A 125 -17.04 23.72 -9.63
C GLU A 125 -17.10 25.26 -9.58
N LYS A 126 -16.18 25.95 -10.27
CA LYS A 126 -16.14 27.42 -10.30
C LYS A 126 -17.31 28.00 -11.10
N CYS A 127 -17.74 27.32 -12.16
CA CYS A 127 -18.87 27.77 -12.98
C CYS A 127 -20.23 27.24 -12.47
N ASN A 128 -20.20 26.24 -11.58
CA ASN A 128 -21.35 25.50 -11.09
C ASN A 128 -22.27 24.94 -12.20
N LYS A 129 -21.69 24.52 -13.33
CA LYS A 129 -22.39 24.03 -14.54
C LYS A 129 -21.48 23.10 -15.37
N LEU A 130 -22.08 22.32 -16.27
CA LEU A 130 -21.34 21.57 -17.30
C LEU A 130 -20.63 22.54 -18.26
N ARG A 131 -19.37 22.24 -18.57
CA ARG A 131 -18.50 23.07 -19.40
C ARG A 131 -17.66 22.22 -20.34
N ASN A 132 -17.30 22.84 -21.46
CA ASN A 132 -16.22 22.33 -22.28
C ASN A 132 -14.90 22.43 -21.50
N GLY A 133 -14.07 21.41 -21.63
CA GLY A 133 -12.79 21.34 -20.95
C GLY A 133 -11.75 20.63 -21.79
N VAL A 134 -10.51 20.67 -21.31
CA VAL A 134 -9.42 19.86 -21.85
C VAL A 134 -8.87 19.03 -20.71
N LYS A 135 -8.89 17.71 -20.86
CA LYS A 135 -8.33 16.75 -19.92
C LYS A 135 -6.95 16.31 -20.41
N TYR A 136 -5.98 16.22 -19.51
CA TYR A 136 -4.66 15.65 -19.81
C TYR A 136 -4.10 14.99 -18.56
N SER A 137 -3.22 14.01 -18.75
CA SER A 137 -2.61 13.27 -17.65
C SER A 137 -1.11 13.11 -17.85
N LYS A 138 -0.36 13.02 -16.74
CA LYS A 138 1.07 12.67 -16.72
C LYS A 138 1.34 11.68 -15.59
N VAL A 139 2.39 10.88 -15.72
CA VAL A 139 2.74 9.86 -14.71
C VAL A 139 3.58 10.48 -13.58
N LEU A 140 3.16 10.28 -12.33
CA LEU A 140 3.90 10.67 -11.12
C LEU A 140 4.71 9.50 -10.53
N GLU A 141 4.22 8.28 -10.69
CA GLU A 141 4.86 7.08 -10.15
C GLU A 141 4.58 5.92 -11.09
N LEU A 142 5.64 5.22 -11.46
CA LEU A 142 5.63 4.06 -12.33
C LEU A 142 5.58 2.76 -11.50
N PRO A 143 4.73 1.78 -11.86
CA PRO A 143 4.63 0.50 -11.14
C PRO A 143 5.84 -0.41 -11.43
N GLU A 144 6.12 -1.38 -10.57
CA GLU A 144 7.17 -2.38 -10.82
C GLU A 144 6.83 -3.24 -12.05
N VAL A 145 5.57 -3.64 -12.17
CA VAL A 145 5.01 -4.30 -13.35
C VAL A 145 3.90 -3.43 -13.93
N LEU A 146 4.13 -2.95 -15.14
CA LEU A 146 3.17 -2.18 -15.91
C LEU A 146 2.25 -3.12 -16.69
N CYS A 147 0.96 -3.07 -16.36
CA CYS A 147 -0.09 -3.72 -17.13
C CYS A 147 -0.65 -2.73 -18.17
N ILE A 148 -0.64 -3.12 -19.44
CA ILE A 148 -1.23 -2.34 -20.54
C ILE A 148 -2.34 -3.16 -21.18
N HIS A 149 -3.54 -2.61 -21.19
CA HIS A 149 -4.68 -3.16 -21.90
C HIS A 149 -4.93 -2.36 -23.18
N LEU A 150 -5.00 -3.04 -24.33
CA LEU A 150 -5.39 -2.42 -25.60
C LEU A 150 -6.90 -2.51 -25.76
N LYS A 151 -7.60 -1.36 -25.80
CA LYS A 151 -9.07 -1.27 -25.93
C LYS A 151 -9.54 -1.71 -27.32
N ARG A 152 -9.52 -3.01 -27.59
CA ARG A 152 -9.92 -3.62 -28.87
C ARG A 152 -11.43 -3.73 -29.04
N PHE A 153 -12.16 -3.93 -27.95
CA PHE A 153 -13.61 -4.11 -28.02
C PHE A 153 -14.34 -2.77 -27.90
N ARG A 154 -15.26 -2.53 -28.83
CA ARG A 154 -16.20 -1.42 -28.78
C ARG A 154 -17.61 -1.99 -28.68
N HIS A 155 -18.37 -1.51 -27.72
CA HIS A 155 -19.76 -1.89 -27.53
C HIS A 155 -20.62 -0.66 -27.79
N GLU A 156 -21.40 -0.71 -28.86
CA GLU A 156 -22.43 0.28 -29.18
C GLU A 156 -23.80 -0.35 -28.93
N LEU A 157 -24.85 0.47 -28.83
CA LEU A 157 -26.19 0.03 -28.39
C LEU A 157 -26.75 -1.18 -29.15
N MET A 158 -26.39 -1.35 -30.42
CA MET A 158 -26.90 -2.45 -31.27
C MET A 158 -25.82 -3.38 -31.82
N PHE A 159 -24.53 -3.11 -31.61
CA PHE A 159 -23.46 -3.94 -32.14
C PHE A 159 -22.19 -3.88 -31.27
N SER A 160 -21.46 -4.99 -31.26
CA SER A 160 -20.10 -5.04 -30.71
C SER A 160 -19.11 -5.28 -31.85
N SER A 161 -17.96 -4.60 -31.79
CA SER A 161 -16.89 -4.77 -32.77
C SER A 161 -15.54 -4.94 -32.08
N LYS A 162 -14.65 -5.70 -32.72
CA LYS A 162 -13.25 -5.90 -32.29
C LYS A 162 -12.33 -5.22 -33.30
N ILE A 163 -11.40 -4.39 -32.80
CA ILE A 163 -10.31 -3.84 -33.58
C ILE A 163 -9.26 -4.94 -33.80
N ASN A 164 -9.21 -5.46 -35.02
CA ASN A 164 -8.26 -6.49 -35.45
C ASN A 164 -6.93 -5.89 -35.97
N ASN A 165 -6.79 -4.56 -35.98
CA ASN A 165 -5.55 -3.92 -36.40
C ASN A 165 -4.38 -4.43 -35.55
N TYR A 166 -3.33 -4.87 -36.22
CA TYR A 166 -2.08 -5.21 -35.58
C TYR A 166 -1.46 -3.96 -34.94
N VAL A 167 -1.00 -4.11 -33.71
CA VAL A 167 -0.32 -3.06 -32.94
C VAL A 167 1.09 -3.56 -32.67
N THR A 168 2.12 -2.87 -33.17
CA THR A 168 3.50 -3.24 -32.88
C THR A 168 3.84 -2.88 -31.44
N PHE A 169 4.62 -3.72 -30.77
CA PHE A 169 5.09 -3.46 -29.40
C PHE A 169 6.52 -3.99 -29.22
N PRO A 170 7.37 -3.28 -28.46
CA PRO A 170 8.74 -3.70 -28.22
C PRO A 170 8.81 -4.84 -27.20
N LEU A 171 9.72 -5.81 -27.39
CA LEU A 171 9.98 -6.81 -26.35
C LEU A 171 10.89 -6.24 -25.23
N GLU A 172 11.72 -5.25 -25.56
CA GLU A 172 12.72 -4.68 -24.67
C GLU A 172 12.75 -3.15 -24.81
N ASP A 173 13.21 -2.46 -23.76
CA ASP A 173 13.46 -1.01 -23.77
C ASP A 173 12.23 -0.12 -24.06
N LEU A 174 11.03 -0.54 -23.65
CA LEU A 174 9.86 0.36 -23.63
C LEU A 174 10.12 1.50 -22.64
N ASP A 175 10.34 2.72 -23.13
CA ASP A 175 10.61 3.89 -22.29
C ASP A 175 9.36 4.75 -22.07
N LEU A 176 8.96 4.91 -20.80
CA LEU A 176 7.86 5.78 -20.40
C LEU A 176 8.27 7.21 -20.03
N LYS A 177 9.56 7.53 -20.11
CA LYS A 177 10.09 8.88 -19.80
C LYS A 177 9.32 10.04 -20.46
N PRO A 178 8.86 9.98 -21.74
CA PRO A 178 8.12 11.08 -22.36
C PRO A 178 6.79 11.44 -21.67
N TYR A 179 6.21 10.48 -20.94
CA TYR A 179 4.88 10.62 -20.32
C TYR A 179 4.95 11.00 -18.83
N LEU A 180 6.16 11.16 -18.28
CA LEU A 180 6.35 11.51 -16.89
C LEU A 180 6.04 12.97 -16.60
N HIS A 181 5.53 13.22 -15.40
CA HIS A 181 5.47 14.54 -14.80
C HIS A 181 6.85 14.93 -14.27
N LYS A 182 7.17 16.23 -14.22
CA LYS A 182 8.44 16.74 -13.66
C LYS A 182 8.69 16.32 -12.20
N ASP A 183 7.62 16.11 -11.45
CA ASP A 183 7.66 15.68 -10.05
C ASP A 183 7.59 14.16 -9.89
N CYS A 184 7.85 13.39 -10.96
CA CYS A 184 7.86 11.94 -10.92
C CYS A 184 8.98 11.43 -10.01
N LYS A 185 8.66 10.44 -9.17
CA LYS A 185 9.58 9.90 -8.16
C LYS A 185 10.34 8.66 -8.63
N SER A 186 9.91 8.05 -9.73
CA SER A 186 10.50 6.81 -10.24
C SER A 186 11.85 7.07 -10.88
N LYS A 187 12.87 6.29 -10.50
CA LYS A 187 14.22 6.42 -11.05
C LYS A 187 14.38 5.63 -12.35
N VAL A 188 13.62 4.55 -12.47
CA VAL A 188 13.64 3.64 -13.63
C VAL A 188 12.39 3.86 -14.47
N THR A 189 12.59 4.10 -15.77
CA THR A 189 11.51 4.42 -16.72
C THR A 189 11.36 3.40 -17.84
N LYS A 190 12.29 2.44 -17.92
CA LYS A 190 12.37 1.44 -18.97
C LYS A 190 11.81 0.10 -18.52
N TYR A 191 11.17 -0.57 -19.46
CA TYR A 191 10.54 -1.85 -19.24
C TYR A 191 10.83 -2.86 -20.36
N ASN A 192 10.89 -4.14 -19.98
CA ASN A 192 10.89 -5.27 -20.92
C ASN A 192 9.60 -6.06 -20.78
N LEU A 193 9.10 -6.58 -21.90
CA LEU A 193 7.92 -7.43 -21.93
C LEU A 193 8.23 -8.77 -21.24
N ILE A 194 7.35 -9.19 -20.33
CA ILE A 194 7.44 -10.47 -19.64
C ILE A 194 6.29 -11.43 -20.01
N SER A 195 5.15 -10.88 -20.43
CA SER A 195 4.00 -11.68 -20.83
C SER A 195 3.04 -10.88 -21.72
N VAL A 196 2.33 -11.55 -22.61
CA VAL A 196 1.28 -10.98 -23.43
C VAL A 196 0.11 -11.95 -23.57
N ILE A 197 -1.09 -11.47 -23.25
CA ILE A 197 -2.35 -12.18 -23.47
C ILE A 197 -2.86 -11.80 -24.86
N CYS A 198 -3.25 -12.81 -25.64
CA CYS A 198 -3.87 -12.68 -26.95
C CYS A 198 -5.34 -13.08 -26.87
N HIS A 199 -6.16 -12.46 -27.71
CA HIS A 199 -7.55 -12.85 -27.91
C HIS A 199 -7.81 -13.15 -29.37
N HIS A 200 -8.26 -14.36 -29.65
CA HIS A 200 -8.64 -14.84 -30.97
C HIS A 200 -10.17 -14.83 -31.11
N GLY A 201 -10.66 -14.57 -32.31
CA GLY A 201 -12.10 -14.48 -32.59
C GLY A 201 -12.65 -13.06 -32.62
N ALA A 202 -13.90 -12.94 -33.09
CA ALA A 202 -14.60 -11.67 -33.32
C ALA A 202 -15.46 -11.25 -32.12
N ALA A 203 -15.87 -9.99 -32.09
CA ALA A 203 -16.79 -9.48 -31.07
C ALA A 203 -18.18 -10.12 -31.22
N GLY A 204 -18.74 -10.63 -30.10
CA GLY A 204 -20.08 -11.23 -30.07
C GLY A 204 -20.16 -12.70 -30.52
N SER A 205 -19.08 -13.27 -31.06
CA SER A 205 -18.89 -14.71 -31.21
C SER A 205 -18.06 -15.25 -30.04
N GLY A 206 -18.06 -16.58 -29.80
CA GLY A 206 -17.09 -17.19 -28.89
C GLY A 206 -15.65 -16.76 -29.24
N GLY A 207 -14.84 -16.51 -28.22
CA GLY A 207 -13.44 -16.13 -28.35
C GLY A 207 -12.53 -17.15 -27.68
N HIS A 208 -11.23 -17.10 -27.99
CA HIS A 208 -10.22 -17.95 -27.37
C HIS A 208 -9.05 -17.11 -26.88
N TYR A 209 -8.56 -17.37 -25.67
CA TYR A 209 -7.44 -16.64 -25.09
C TYR A 209 -6.21 -17.53 -25.03
N THR A 210 -5.09 -17.02 -25.52
CA THR A 210 -3.77 -17.64 -25.34
C THR A 210 -2.83 -16.65 -24.69
N CYS A 211 -1.69 -17.14 -24.18
CA CYS A 211 -0.69 -16.30 -23.54
C CYS A 211 0.71 -16.66 -24.01
N TYR A 212 1.54 -15.67 -24.29
CA TYR A 212 2.98 -15.87 -24.43
C TYR A 212 3.67 -15.32 -23.18
N SER A 213 4.49 -16.12 -22.51
CA SER A 213 5.24 -15.68 -21.32
C SER A 213 6.72 -16.05 -21.42
N LEU A 214 7.56 -15.14 -20.94
CA LEU A 214 9.01 -15.34 -20.85
C LEU A 214 9.32 -16.17 -19.60
N ASN A 215 9.99 -17.29 -19.79
CA ASN A 215 10.59 -18.02 -18.69
C ASN A 215 11.94 -17.38 -18.35
N ASP A 216 12.03 -16.74 -17.18
CA ASP A 216 13.21 -16.01 -16.71
C ASP A 216 14.44 -16.92 -16.48
N GLN A 217 14.21 -18.17 -16.07
CA GLN A 217 15.28 -19.15 -15.79
C GLN A 217 16.05 -19.56 -17.06
N TYR A 218 15.34 -19.76 -18.17
CA TYR A 218 15.94 -20.18 -19.45
C TYR A 218 16.07 -19.04 -20.45
N ASN A 219 15.51 -17.87 -20.14
CA ASN A 219 15.38 -16.72 -21.03
C ASN A 219 14.75 -17.11 -22.39
N GLN A 220 13.64 -17.85 -22.34
CA GLN A 220 12.95 -18.41 -23.50
C GLN A 220 11.45 -18.15 -23.43
N TRP A 221 10.83 -17.89 -24.59
CA TRP A 221 9.40 -17.66 -24.70
C TRP A 221 8.62 -18.96 -24.86
N TYR A 222 7.47 -19.03 -24.22
CA TYR A 222 6.54 -20.14 -24.32
C TYR A 222 5.13 -19.61 -24.61
N GLU A 223 4.44 -20.28 -25.51
CA GLU A 223 2.99 -20.17 -25.71
C GLU A 223 2.28 -21.12 -24.75
N PHE A 224 1.28 -20.59 -24.07
CA PHE A 224 0.34 -21.29 -23.22
C PHE A 224 -1.03 -21.21 -23.89
N ASP A 225 -1.46 -22.33 -24.46
CA ASP A 225 -2.77 -22.54 -25.08
C ASP A 225 -3.49 -23.64 -24.28
N ASP A 226 -4.25 -23.20 -23.28
CA ASP A 226 -4.87 -24.07 -22.28
C ASP A 226 -3.87 -25.06 -21.63
N GLN A 227 -4.01 -26.35 -21.94
CA GLN A 227 -3.16 -27.43 -21.43
C GLN A 227 -1.87 -27.63 -22.26
N CYS A 228 -1.75 -26.96 -23.41
CA CYS A 228 -0.63 -27.09 -24.33
C CYS A 228 0.39 -25.98 -24.08
N VAL A 229 1.62 -26.36 -23.76
CA VAL A 229 2.74 -25.42 -23.55
C VAL A 229 3.82 -25.69 -24.59
N THR A 230 4.12 -24.69 -25.43
CA THR A 230 5.05 -24.83 -26.56
C THR A 230 6.10 -23.73 -26.53
N GLN A 231 7.38 -24.10 -26.64
CA GLN A 231 8.44 -23.10 -26.78
C GLN A 231 8.30 -22.38 -28.13
N VAL A 232 8.40 -21.05 -28.13
CA VAL A 232 8.32 -20.22 -29.33
C VAL A 232 9.50 -19.26 -29.45
N ARG A 233 9.69 -18.71 -30.65
CA ARG A 233 10.72 -17.70 -30.89
C ARG A 233 10.21 -16.30 -30.52
N PRO A 234 11.08 -15.35 -30.16
CA PRO A 234 10.68 -13.96 -29.89
C PRO A 234 9.94 -13.29 -31.05
N GLU A 235 10.22 -13.68 -32.30
CA GLU A 235 9.51 -13.21 -33.49
C GLU A 235 8.04 -13.61 -33.50
N THR A 236 7.70 -14.80 -33.00
CA THR A 236 6.31 -15.25 -32.85
C THR A 236 5.56 -14.32 -31.90
N VAL A 237 6.19 -13.99 -30.77
CA VAL A 237 5.61 -13.11 -29.75
C VAL A 237 5.42 -11.70 -30.30
N ARG A 238 6.42 -11.14 -30.99
CA ARG A 238 6.30 -9.80 -31.60
C ARG A 238 5.09 -9.68 -32.53
N ASN A 239 4.78 -10.74 -33.27
CA ASN A 239 3.73 -10.73 -34.28
C ASN A 239 2.34 -11.16 -33.78
N CYS A 240 2.16 -11.38 -32.47
CA CYS A 240 0.89 -11.85 -31.94
C CYS A 240 -0.19 -10.74 -31.88
N GLU A 241 -1.47 -11.14 -31.84
CA GLU A 241 -2.60 -10.22 -31.61
C GLU A 241 -2.70 -9.85 -30.12
N ALA A 242 -1.79 -8.98 -29.65
CA ALA A 242 -1.74 -8.56 -28.26
C ALA A 242 -3.05 -7.92 -27.79
N TYR A 243 -3.58 -8.34 -26.65
CA TYR A 243 -4.73 -7.76 -25.97
C TYR A 243 -4.33 -7.10 -24.65
N VAL A 244 -3.58 -7.81 -23.81
CA VAL A 244 -2.99 -7.28 -22.57
C VAL A 244 -1.51 -7.58 -22.54
N LEU A 245 -0.69 -6.57 -22.28
CA LEU A 245 0.78 -6.66 -22.22
C LEU A 245 1.24 -6.42 -20.79
N PHE A 246 2.15 -7.26 -20.30
CA PHE A 246 2.80 -7.12 -19.00
C PHE A 246 4.27 -6.80 -19.19
N TYR A 247 4.67 -5.64 -18.69
CA TYR A 247 6.00 -5.09 -18.79
C TYR A 247 6.61 -5.00 -17.39
N ARG A 248 7.83 -5.50 -17.19
CA ARG A 248 8.58 -5.38 -15.92
C ARG A 248 9.66 -4.33 -16.04
N LYS A 249 9.85 -3.51 -15.00
CA LYS A 249 10.97 -2.55 -14.94
C LYS A 249 12.30 -3.28 -15.14
N VAL A 250 13.26 -2.58 -15.75
CA VAL A 250 14.61 -3.11 -15.92
C VAL A 250 15.64 -2.06 -15.56
N ASP A 251 16.56 -2.43 -14.68
CA ASP A 251 17.77 -1.68 -14.36
C ASP A 251 18.94 -2.66 -14.21
N ARG A 252 20.07 -2.35 -14.82
CA ARG A 252 21.29 -3.16 -14.65
C ARG A 252 21.89 -2.99 -13.26
N ALA A 253 21.72 -1.83 -12.65
CA ALA A 253 22.30 -1.52 -11.35
C ALA A 253 21.80 -2.49 -10.26
N ILE A 254 20.51 -2.85 -10.25
CA ILE A 254 19.97 -3.77 -9.24
C ILE A 254 20.54 -5.19 -9.39
N CYS A 255 20.85 -5.64 -10.61
CA CYS A 255 21.46 -6.95 -10.85
C CYS A 255 22.88 -7.00 -10.27
N GLU A 256 23.68 -5.95 -10.50
CA GLU A 256 25.02 -5.80 -9.92
C GLU A 256 24.95 -5.76 -8.38
N GLN A 257 23.97 -5.05 -7.82
CA GLN A 257 23.76 -5.02 -6.37
C GLN A 257 23.44 -6.39 -5.79
N ARG A 258 22.58 -7.18 -6.44
CA ARG A 258 22.25 -8.55 -6.01
C ARG A 258 23.48 -9.45 -6.04
N GLU A 259 24.30 -9.36 -7.08
CA GLU A 259 25.54 -10.13 -7.18
C GLU A 259 26.54 -9.76 -6.07
N GLN A 260 26.73 -8.46 -5.84
CA GLN A 260 27.62 -7.98 -4.77
C GLN A 260 27.15 -8.47 -3.39
N VAL A 261 25.84 -8.41 -3.11
CA VAL A 261 25.25 -8.92 -1.86
C VAL A 261 25.48 -10.43 -1.71
N MET A 262 25.33 -11.21 -2.79
CA MET A 262 25.63 -12.65 -2.76
C MET A 262 27.10 -12.93 -2.45
N GLN A 263 28.03 -12.16 -3.01
CA GLN A 263 29.47 -12.29 -2.73
C GLN A 263 29.81 -11.91 -1.28
N LEU A 264 29.26 -10.79 -0.78
CA LEU A 264 29.43 -10.35 0.60
C LEU A 264 28.89 -11.39 1.58
N SER A 265 27.71 -11.95 1.31
CA SER A 265 27.10 -12.99 2.15
C SER A 265 28.00 -14.22 2.27
N ARG A 266 28.54 -14.72 1.15
CA ARG A 266 29.48 -15.85 1.15
C ARG A 266 30.74 -15.58 1.98
N ARG A 267 31.28 -14.36 1.90
CA ARG A 267 32.47 -13.97 2.66
C ARG A 267 32.16 -13.77 4.15
N GLY A 268 31.09 -13.07 4.49
CA GLY A 268 30.72 -12.78 5.88
C GLY A 268 30.44 -14.05 6.69
N MET A 269 29.81 -15.06 6.07
CA MET A 269 29.60 -16.37 6.70
C MET A 269 30.91 -17.09 7.06
N SER A 270 32.02 -16.77 6.40
CA SER A 270 33.34 -17.35 6.72
C SER A 270 34.10 -16.62 7.83
N CYS A 271 33.72 -15.37 8.15
CA CYS A 271 34.49 -14.48 9.02
C CYS A 271 33.93 -14.28 10.45
N GLN A 272 32.89 -15.02 10.86
CA GLN A 272 32.22 -14.85 12.18
C GLN A 272 31.81 -13.39 12.46
N GLU A 273 31.23 -12.71 11.47
CA GLU A 273 30.70 -11.35 11.64
C GLU A 273 29.46 -11.33 12.55
N ASP A 274 29.18 -10.18 13.17
CA ASP A 274 27.89 -9.94 13.81
C ASP A 274 26.74 -10.13 12.80
N MET A 275 25.62 -10.64 13.30
CA MET A 275 24.46 -10.95 12.45
C MET A 275 23.35 -9.93 12.65
N TYR A 276 22.70 -9.58 11.55
CA TYR A 276 21.51 -8.75 11.53
C TYR A 276 20.35 -9.54 10.93
N VAL A 277 19.13 -9.08 11.22
CA VAL A 277 17.92 -9.62 10.64
C VAL A 277 17.26 -8.59 9.74
N ILE A 278 16.85 -9.05 8.57
CA ILE A 278 16.02 -8.31 7.63
C ILE A 278 14.72 -9.07 7.41
N SER A 279 13.61 -8.35 7.29
CA SER A 279 12.33 -8.96 6.92
C SER A 279 12.43 -9.70 5.59
N GLN A 280 11.93 -10.94 5.57
CA GLN A 280 11.82 -11.73 4.35
C GLN A 280 10.97 -11.01 3.29
N ALA A 281 9.97 -10.20 3.70
CA ALA A 281 9.18 -9.41 2.75
C ALA A 281 10.07 -8.41 2.01
N TRP A 282 10.95 -7.71 2.72
CA TRP A 282 11.89 -6.78 2.09
C TRP A 282 12.95 -7.50 1.26
N ILE A 283 13.52 -8.61 1.75
CA ILE A 283 14.46 -9.41 0.96
C ILE A 283 13.83 -9.92 -0.33
N THR A 284 12.58 -10.37 -0.28
CA THR A 284 11.83 -10.79 -1.47
C THR A 284 11.72 -9.63 -2.45
N ARG A 285 11.31 -8.44 -1.98
CA ARG A 285 11.29 -7.23 -2.81
C ARG A 285 12.66 -6.91 -3.40
N PHE A 286 13.75 -6.99 -2.63
CA PHE A 286 15.10 -6.78 -3.14
C PHE A 286 15.46 -7.75 -4.27
N LEU A 287 15.08 -9.03 -4.14
CA LEU A 287 15.35 -10.06 -5.14
C LEU A 287 14.46 -9.97 -6.37
N THR A 288 13.25 -9.43 -6.26
CA THR A 288 12.28 -9.41 -7.36
C THR A 288 12.08 -8.04 -8.00
N PHE A 289 12.21 -6.95 -7.26
CA PHE A 289 11.90 -5.59 -7.72
C PHE A 289 13.15 -4.83 -8.10
N THR A 290 13.00 -3.96 -9.10
CA THR A 290 14.01 -3.03 -9.56
C THR A 290 14.19 -1.89 -8.55
N GLU A 291 13.09 -1.45 -7.92
CA GLU A 291 13.10 -0.42 -6.88
C GLU A 291 12.52 -0.97 -5.57
N PRO A 292 13.30 -1.75 -4.78
CA PRO A 292 12.78 -2.39 -3.56
C PRO A 292 12.34 -1.41 -2.47
N GLY A 293 12.88 -0.19 -2.49
CA GLY A 293 12.62 0.86 -1.51
C GLY A 293 13.44 0.68 -0.22
N PRO A 294 13.24 1.55 0.78
CA PRO A 294 13.94 1.46 2.05
C PRO A 294 13.67 0.15 2.78
N ILE A 295 14.66 -0.33 3.54
CA ILE A 295 14.50 -1.51 4.40
C ILE A 295 13.36 -1.24 5.38
N ASP A 296 12.43 -2.18 5.51
CA ASP A 296 11.32 -2.11 6.45
C ASP A 296 11.28 -3.40 7.24
N ASN A 297 11.66 -3.32 8.52
CA ASN A 297 11.65 -4.43 9.47
C ASN A 297 10.50 -4.28 10.49
N THR A 298 9.58 -3.34 10.28
CA THR A 298 8.52 -3.06 11.26
C THR A 298 7.53 -4.20 11.41
N ASP A 299 7.40 -5.06 10.41
CA ASP A 299 6.61 -6.29 10.41
C ASP A 299 7.18 -7.38 11.34
N LEU A 300 8.48 -7.32 11.65
CA LEU A 300 9.12 -8.25 12.59
C LEU A 300 8.87 -7.87 14.06
N LEU A 301 8.54 -6.60 14.31
CA LEU A 301 8.53 -6.03 15.64
C LEU A 301 7.12 -5.67 16.10
N CYS A 302 6.85 -5.93 17.36
CA CYS A 302 5.66 -5.39 18.01
C CYS A 302 5.79 -3.86 18.15
N ARG A 303 4.71 -3.22 18.61
CA ARG A 303 4.69 -1.76 18.90
C ARG A 303 5.73 -1.30 19.94
N HIS A 304 6.30 -2.22 20.70
CA HIS A 304 7.36 -1.97 21.69
C HIS A 304 8.78 -2.14 21.09
N GLY A 305 8.91 -2.44 19.80
CA GLY A 305 10.19 -2.58 19.11
C GLY A 305 10.93 -3.89 19.42
N GLN A 306 10.22 -4.94 19.83
CA GLN A 306 10.77 -6.26 20.17
C GLN A 306 10.04 -7.34 19.37
N LEU A 307 10.57 -8.56 19.28
CA LEU A 307 9.94 -9.65 18.53
C LEU A 307 8.58 -10.02 19.14
N ILE A 308 7.59 -10.27 18.28
CA ILE A 308 6.25 -10.68 18.71
C ILE A 308 6.33 -12.09 19.32
N PRO A 309 5.96 -12.29 20.60
CA PRO A 309 6.05 -13.60 21.24
C PRO A 309 5.03 -14.60 20.68
N GLY A 310 5.40 -15.88 20.62
CA GLY A 310 4.52 -16.96 20.17
C GLY A 310 4.23 -16.98 18.66
N ASP A 311 4.70 -15.97 17.91
CA ASP A 311 4.54 -15.92 16.47
C ASP A 311 5.58 -16.82 15.76
N THR A 312 5.23 -18.10 15.66
CA THR A 312 6.01 -19.10 14.90
C THR A 312 6.14 -18.76 13.41
N TYR A 313 5.27 -17.89 12.89
CA TYR A 313 5.30 -17.43 11.51
C TYR A 313 6.31 -16.30 11.33
N ALA A 314 6.36 -15.34 12.26
CA ALA A 314 7.39 -14.29 12.29
C ALA A 314 8.81 -14.88 12.32
N ALA A 315 9.05 -15.96 13.06
CA ALA A 315 10.35 -16.64 13.09
C ALA A 315 10.79 -17.19 11.72
N LYS A 316 9.85 -17.55 10.84
CA LYS A 316 10.14 -17.99 9.46
C LYS A 316 10.39 -16.82 8.51
N MET A 317 9.97 -15.61 8.89
CA MET A 317 10.12 -14.38 8.11
C MET A 317 11.41 -13.62 8.42
N LEU A 318 12.28 -14.17 9.27
CA LEU A 318 13.58 -13.58 9.60
C LEU A 318 14.63 -14.04 8.59
N THR A 319 15.24 -13.11 7.87
CA THR A 319 16.42 -13.40 7.04
C THR A 319 17.66 -12.90 7.76
N HIS A 320 18.49 -13.82 8.24
CA HIS A 320 19.76 -13.48 8.86
C HIS A 320 20.80 -13.13 7.80
N VAL A 321 21.49 -12.01 7.98
CA VAL A 321 22.56 -11.55 7.10
C VAL A 321 23.78 -11.12 7.90
N PRO A 322 25.00 -11.33 7.40
CA PRO A 322 26.22 -10.81 8.02
C PRO A 322 26.20 -9.27 8.09
N ALA A 323 26.92 -8.70 9.05
CA ALA A 323 27.07 -7.25 9.22
C ALA A 323 27.49 -6.56 7.92
N SER A 324 28.44 -7.13 7.16
CA SER A 324 28.87 -6.56 5.87
C SER A 324 27.72 -6.42 4.87
N VAL A 325 26.81 -7.39 4.81
CA VAL A 325 25.61 -7.34 3.95
C VAL A 325 24.63 -6.28 4.47
N TRP A 326 24.35 -6.25 5.77
CA TRP A 326 23.46 -5.25 6.37
C TRP A 326 23.94 -3.83 6.08
N HIS A 327 25.21 -3.52 6.36
CA HIS A 327 25.76 -2.18 6.15
C HIS A 327 25.74 -1.80 4.67
N HIS A 328 26.05 -2.73 3.76
CA HIS A 328 25.98 -2.49 2.31
C HIS A 328 24.55 -2.11 1.88
N LEU A 329 23.55 -2.92 2.26
CA LEU A 329 22.16 -2.67 1.92
C LEU A 329 21.63 -1.38 2.58
N TYR A 330 21.93 -1.16 3.85
CA TYR A 330 21.49 0.03 4.59
C TYR A 330 22.09 1.32 4.01
N ASN A 331 23.35 1.31 3.59
CA ASN A 331 23.99 2.48 2.98
C ASN A 331 23.33 2.90 1.65
N ILE A 332 22.75 1.95 0.91
CA ILE A 332 22.13 2.20 -0.39
C ILE A 332 20.64 2.54 -0.24
N TYR A 333 19.92 1.75 0.56
CA TYR A 333 18.45 1.82 0.65
C TYR A 333 17.95 2.56 1.89
N GLY A 334 18.76 2.67 2.94
CA GLY A 334 18.35 3.19 4.24
C GLY A 334 17.21 2.38 4.85
N GLY A 335 16.39 3.05 5.66
CA GLY A 335 15.21 2.46 6.28
C GLY A 335 15.45 1.98 7.71
N GLY A 336 14.75 0.93 8.13
CA GLY A 336 14.86 0.33 9.45
C GLY A 336 13.53 -0.29 9.93
N PRO A 337 13.40 -0.52 11.24
CA PRO A 337 14.42 -0.36 12.27
C PRO A 337 15.57 -1.38 12.14
N THR A 338 16.76 -1.00 12.64
CA THR A 338 17.92 -1.89 12.71
C THR A 338 17.64 -3.03 13.69
N CYS A 339 17.83 -4.27 13.25
CA CYS A 339 17.57 -5.47 14.04
C CYS A 339 18.85 -6.30 14.17
N ALA A 340 19.73 -5.93 15.11
CA ALA A 340 20.90 -6.74 15.44
C ALA A 340 20.45 -8.03 16.16
N GLN A 341 20.97 -9.18 15.73
CA GLN A 341 20.53 -10.49 16.23
C GLN A 341 20.65 -10.62 17.75
N GLU A 342 21.70 -10.05 18.35
CA GLU A 342 21.95 -10.07 19.79
C GLU A 342 20.95 -9.23 20.61
N GLN A 343 20.31 -8.24 19.97
CA GLN A 343 19.37 -7.31 20.62
C GLN A 343 17.91 -7.74 20.44
N LEU A 344 17.67 -8.69 19.54
CA LEU A 344 16.34 -9.21 19.21
C LEU A 344 15.85 -10.21 20.26
N ASN A 345 15.09 -9.70 21.22
CA ASN A 345 14.45 -10.50 22.24
C ASN A 345 12.93 -10.57 22.01
N GLN A 346 12.30 -11.62 22.54
CA GLN A 346 10.84 -11.66 22.60
C GLN A 346 10.32 -10.55 23.50
N CYS A 347 9.26 -9.88 23.06
CA CYS A 347 8.65 -8.79 23.81
C CYS A 347 7.97 -9.33 25.07
N THR A 348 8.56 -9.11 26.24
CA THR A 348 7.97 -9.55 27.52
C THR A 348 6.63 -8.88 27.82
N ILE A 349 6.43 -7.64 27.37
CA ILE A 349 5.16 -6.91 27.50
C ILE A 349 4.07 -7.62 26.68
N CYS A 350 4.31 -7.84 25.39
CA CYS A 350 3.35 -8.57 24.55
C CYS A 350 3.19 -10.02 25.00
N LEU A 351 4.20 -10.62 25.64
CA LEU A 351 4.09 -11.98 26.17
C LEU A 351 3.15 -12.00 27.37
N GLN A 352 3.23 -11.00 28.25
CA GLN A 352 2.29 -10.80 29.35
C GLN A 352 0.88 -10.49 28.82
N GLU A 353 0.75 -9.62 27.82
CA GLU A 353 -0.53 -9.31 27.14
C GLU A 353 -1.14 -10.53 26.45
N SER A 354 -0.34 -11.32 25.71
CA SER A 354 -0.78 -12.54 25.02
C SER A 354 -1.04 -13.71 25.98
N GLY A 355 -0.38 -13.70 27.13
CA GLY A 355 -0.54 -14.64 28.23
C GLY A 355 -1.59 -14.20 29.26
N HIS A 356 -2.29 -13.08 29.06
CA HIS A 356 -3.40 -12.68 29.92
C HIS A 356 -4.52 -13.69 29.81
N ARG A 357 -4.52 -14.57 30.81
CA ARG A 357 -5.48 -15.63 31.05
C ARG A 357 -6.41 -15.10 32.13
N PRO A 358 -7.70 -14.85 31.83
CA PRO A 358 -8.62 -14.26 32.80
C PRO A 358 -8.66 -15.06 34.12
N ASP A 359 -8.41 -16.37 34.07
CA ASP A 359 -8.26 -17.27 35.22
C ASP A 359 -7.02 -16.98 36.11
N LEU A 360 -5.88 -16.62 35.52
CA LEU A 360 -4.67 -16.27 36.27
C LEU A 360 -4.80 -14.89 36.91
N GLU A 361 -5.44 -13.97 36.21
CA GLU A 361 -5.72 -12.62 36.70
C GLU A 361 -6.62 -12.65 37.94
N TYR A 362 -7.72 -13.41 37.89
CA TYR A 362 -8.58 -13.59 39.07
C TYR A 362 -7.82 -14.21 40.25
N ARG A 363 -6.98 -15.22 39.99
CA ARG A 363 -6.18 -15.89 41.02
C ARG A 363 -5.17 -14.95 41.68
N ASP A 364 -4.46 -14.16 40.88
CA ASP A 364 -3.44 -13.24 41.39
C ASP A 364 -4.11 -12.05 42.11
N PHE A 365 -5.24 -11.54 41.61
CA PHE A 365 -6.07 -10.55 42.31
C PHE A 365 -6.59 -11.05 43.66
N THR A 366 -6.99 -12.33 43.72
CA THR A 366 -7.42 -12.98 44.97
C THR A 366 -6.26 -13.13 45.95
N ARG A 367 -5.05 -13.43 45.47
CA ARG A 367 -3.84 -13.50 46.32
C ARG A 367 -3.49 -12.15 46.93
N CYS A 368 -3.62 -11.06 46.16
CA CYS A 368 -3.37 -9.70 46.61
C CYS A 368 -4.38 -9.21 47.68
N SER A 369 -5.51 -9.90 47.88
CA SER A 369 -6.49 -9.51 48.93
C SER A 369 -5.94 -9.63 50.36
N GLN A 370 -4.86 -10.39 50.55
CA GLN A 370 -4.22 -10.60 51.85
C GLN A 370 -3.27 -9.46 52.25
N SER A 371 -3.02 -8.49 51.38
CA SER A 371 -2.12 -7.38 51.66
C SER A 371 -2.75 -6.40 52.65
N THR A 372 -2.05 -6.11 53.75
CA THR A 372 -2.43 -5.08 54.72
C THR A 372 -1.82 -3.75 54.30
N GLY A 373 -2.63 -2.74 53.98
CA GLY A 373 -2.15 -1.47 53.47
C GLY A 373 -3.29 -0.48 53.21
N LYS A 374 -3.03 0.54 52.40
CA LYS A 374 -4.05 1.52 52.01
C LYS A 374 -5.15 0.83 51.20
N LEU A 375 -6.39 1.29 51.39
CA LEU A 375 -7.53 0.86 50.60
C LEU A 375 -7.82 1.89 49.50
N TYR A 376 -8.10 1.37 48.32
CA TYR A 376 -8.42 2.12 47.13
C TYR A 376 -9.85 1.83 46.70
N ALA A 377 -10.51 2.83 46.10
CA ALA A 377 -11.84 2.69 45.52
C ALA A 377 -11.73 2.41 44.01
N VAL A 378 -12.50 1.42 43.54
CA VAL A 378 -12.72 1.14 42.12
C VAL A 378 -14.20 1.31 41.82
N ALA A 379 -14.55 2.04 40.76
CA ALA A 379 -15.95 2.26 40.39
C ALA A 379 -16.66 0.91 40.17
N ALA A 380 -17.81 0.71 40.84
CA ALA A 380 -18.49 -0.60 40.82
C ALA A 380 -18.94 -1.03 39.41
N GLY A 381 -19.21 -0.07 38.52
CA GLY A 381 -19.48 -0.34 37.10
C GLY A 381 -18.31 -1.03 36.41
N TRP A 382 -17.13 -0.43 36.50
CA TRP A 382 -15.91 -0.98 35.92
C TRP A 382 -15.53 -2.32 36.56
N TYR A 383 -15.63 -2.43 37.89
CA TYR A 383 -15.33 -3.67 38.60
C TYR A 383 -16.21 -4.84 38.16
N ARG A 384 -17.51 -4.60 37.88
CA ARG A 384 -18.42 -5.65 37.37
C ARG A 384 -18.04 -6.13 35.97
N GLU A 385 -17.63 -5.22 35.09
CA GLU A 385 -17.16 -5.57 33.75
C GLU A 385 -15.89 -6.41 33.82
N TRP A 386 -14.95 -5.99 34.66
CA TRP A 386 -13.74 -6.74 34.98
C TRP A 386 -14.04 -8.13 35.55
N GLU A 387 -14.92 -8.21 36.55
CA GLU A 387 -15.27 -9.45 37.22
C GLU A 387 -15.94 -10.45 36.27
N ALA A 388 -16.85 -9.97 35.40
CA ALA A 388 -17.47 -10.78 34.37
C ALA A 388 -16.44 -11.35 33.38
N TYR A 389 -15.46 -10.54 32.98
CA TYR A 389 -14.38 -10.98 32.10
C TYR A 389 -13.48 -12.05 32.74
N VAL A 390 -12.98 -11.80 33.97
CA VAL A 390 -12.07 -12.74 34.65
C VAL A 390 -12.74 -14.06 35.07
N LYS A 391 -14.08 -14.05 35.23
CA LYS A 391 -14.89 -15.26 35.44
C LYS A 391 -15.32 -15.95 34.14
N GLY A 392 -14.91 -15.44 32.97
CA GLY A 392 -15.23 -16.01 31.65
C GLY A 392 -16.68 -15.83 31.22
N GLN A 393 -17.41 -14.86 31.80
CA GLN A 393 -18.78 -14.53 31.43
C GLN A 393 -18.83 -13.63 30.17
N THR A 394 -17.75 -12.91 29.88
CA THR A 394 -17.55 -12.12 28.65
C THR A 394 -16.23 -12.49 27.99
N SER A 395 -16.14 -12.32 26.66
CA SER A 395 -14.91 -12.56 25.89
C SER A 395 -14.02 -11.33 25.76
N GLU A 396 -14.58 -10.13 25.96
CA GLU A 396 -13.86 -8.87 25.83
C GLU A 396 -13.44 -8.36 27.22
N PRO A 397 -12.17 -7.93 27.39
CA PRO A 397 -11.69 -7.32 28.63
C PRO A 397 -12.32 -5.94 28.85
N PRO A 398 -12.39 -5.44 30.09
CA PRO A 398 -12.79 -4.05 30.34
C PRO A 398 -11.77 -3.09 29.71
N GLY A 399 -12.23 -1.86 29.42
CA GLY A 399 -11.33 -0.76 29.05
C GLY A 399 -10.44 -0.32 30.22
N PRO A 400 -9.67 0.79 30.07
CA PRO A 400 -8.90 1.35 31.17
C PRO A 400 -9.76 1.62 32.40
N VAL A 401 -9.18 1.48 33.61
CA VAL A 401 -9.89 1.77 34.87
C VAL A 401 -10.45 3.18 34.84
N ASP A 402 -11.76 3.33 35.01
CA ASP A 402 -12.44 4.63 35.02
C ASP A 402 -13.08 4.94 36.37
N ASN A 403 -12.32 5.65 37.20
CA ASN A 403 -12.77 6.17 38.48
C ASN A 403 -13.25 7.63 38.38
N SER A 404 -13.34 8.22 37.18
CA SER A 404 -13.71 9.63 37.02
C SER A 404 -15.08 9.95 37.63
N SER A 405 -15.95 8.95 37.67
CA SER A 405 -17.25 9.05 38.29
C SER A 405 -17.20 9.19 39.82
N LEU A 406 -16.13 8.76 40.50
CA LEU A 406 -16.02 8.72 41.96
C LEU A 406 -15.51 10.03 42.59
N ILE A 407 -15.02 10.97 41.78
CA ILE A 407 -14.41 12.21 42.25
C ILE A 407 -15.32 13.41 41.97
N THR A 408 -15.43 14.32 42.94
CA THR A 408 -15.96 15.68 42.73
C THR A 408 -14.88 16.62 42.20
N CYS A 409 -15.25 17.82 41.74
CA CYS A 409 -14.32 18.82 41.17
C CYS A 409 -13.17 19.23 42.11
N ASP A 410 -13.27 18.93 43.40
CA ASP A 410 -12.27 19.14 44.45
C ASP A 410 -11.42 17.89 44.77
N SER A 411 -11.52 16.82 43.96
CA SER A 411 -10.81 15.54 44.14
C SER A 411 -11.19 14.75 45.41
N SER A 412 -12.32 15.10 46.04
CA SER A 412 -12.90 14.36 47.16
C SER A 412 -13.77 13.19 46.67
N LEU A 413 -13.85 12.09 47.44
CA LEU A 413 -14.72 10.95 47.15
C LEU A 413 -16.19 11.37 47.27
N THR A 414 -17.01 11.11 46.26
CA THR A 414 -18.48 11.23 46.37
C THR A 414 -19.05 10.05 47.19
N LEU A 415 -19.56 10.34 48.39
CA LEU A 415 -20.09 9.34 49.34
C LEU A 415 -21.30 8.51 48.83
N ASP A 416 -22.04 9.02 47.83
CA ASP A 416 -23.30 8.44 47.33
C ASP A 416 -23.13 7.53 46.09
N LYS A 417 -21.91 7.14 45.73
CA LYS A 417 -21.67 6.31 44.54
C LYS A 417 -21.21 4.92 44.89
N ASP A 418 -21.62 3.94 44.08
CA ASP A 418 -21.21 2.54 44.23
C ASP A 418 -19.74 2.37 43.83
N TYR A 419 -18.92 1.93 44.79
CA TYR A 419 -17.53 1.55 44.57
C TYR A 419 -17.18 0.26 45.32
N VAL A 420 -16.11 -0.39 44.87
CA VAL A 420 -15.53 -1.58 45.48
C VAL A 420 -14.21 -1.19 46.12
N HIS A 421 -13.99 -1.62 47.36
CA HIS A 421 -12.70 -1.45 48.03
C HIS A 421 -11.73 -2.53 47.55
N VAL A 422 -10.53 -2.12 47.17
CA VAL A 422 -9.43 -3.01 46.81
C VAL A 422 -8.20 -2.63 47.62
N THR A 423 -7.33 -3.59 47.88
CA THR A 423 -6.05 -3.33 48.54
C THR A 423 -5.09 -2.57 47.63
N GLU A 424 -4.03 -1.98 48.19
CA GLU A 424 -2.95 -1.35 47.42
C GLU A 424 -2.34 -2.29 46.36
N ASP A 425 -2.09 -3.55 46.72
CA ASP A 425 -1.55 -4.53 45.77
C ASP A 425 -2.55 -4.88 44.66
N GLN A 426 -3.85 -4.97 45.00
CA GLN A 426 -4.91 -5.18 44.02
C GLN A 426 -5.05 -3.97 43.08
N TRP A 427 -4.98 -2.75 43.62
CA TRP A 427 -5.01 -1.52 42.83
C TRP A 427 -3.84 -1.43 41.85
N MET A 428 -2.63 -1.72 42.32
CA MET A 428 -1.43 -1.74 41.48
C MET A 428 -1.50 -2.81 40.40
N LEU A 429 -2.09 -3.97 40.69
CA LEU A 429 -2.34 -5.02 39.70
C LEU A 429 -3.30 -4.54 38.60
N LEU A 430 -4.43 -3.93 38.96
CA LEU A 430 -5.41 -3.41 37.99
C LEU A 430 -4.80 -2.29 37.12
N LEU A 431 -4.07 -1.35 37.71
CA LEU A 431 -3.39 -0.29 36.98
C LEU A 431 -2.30 -0.81 36.03
N ARG A 432 -1.57 -1.85 36.44
CA ARG A 432 -0.55 -2.47 35.60
C ARG A 432 -1.16 -3.10 34.33
N ILE A 433 -2.34 -3.72 34.46
CA ILE A 433 -2.98 -4.47 33.36
C ILE A 433 -3.80 -3.53 32.47
N TYR A 434 -4.69 -2.72 33.08
CA TYR A 434 -5.68 -1.93 32.35
C TYR A 434 -5.30 -0.46 32.20
N GLN A 435 -4.34 0.04 32.99
CA GLN A 435 -4.05 1.47 33.11
C GLN A 435 -5.33 2.25 33.53
N GLY A 436 -5.33 3.58 33.37
CA GLY A 436 -6.49 4.43 33.71
C GLY A 436 -6.34 5.18 35.02
N GLY A 437 -7.46 5.47 35.67
CA GLY A 437 -7.55 6.25 36.92
C GLY A 437 -8.83 7.08 37.01
N PRO A 438 -8.86 8.13 37.86
CA PRO A 438 -7.84 8.53 38.83
C PRO A 438 -7.74 7.58 40.04
N GLU A 439 -6.63 7.66 40.76
CA GLU A 439 -6.44 6.99 42.05
C GLU A 439 -7.32 7.63 43.13
N VAL A 440 -8.06 6.81 43.87
CA VAL A 440 -8.98 7.27 44.91
C VAL A 440 -8.75 6.47 46.20
N LEU A 441 -8.22 7.13 47.23
CA LEU A 441 -7.96 6.53 48.55
C LEU A 441 -9.21 6.55 49.43
N VAL A 442 -9.47 5.44 50.10
CA VAL A 442 -10.54 5.32 51.10
C VAL A 442 -9.98 5.72 52.46
N GLN A 443 -10.55 6.74 53.12
CA GLN A 443 -10.15 7.16 54.47
C GLN A 443 -10.89 6.35 55.55
N ASP A 444 -10.20 5.99 56.65
CA ASP A 444 -10.59 5.08 57.74
C ASP A 444 -11.89 5.40 58.52
N ASN A 445 -12.68 6.42 58.16
CA ASN A 445 -13.79 6.94 58.97
C ASN A 445 -15.19 6.77 58.34
N GLN A 446 -15.50 5.60 57.77
CA GLN A 446 -16.86 5.25 57.33
C GLN A 446 -17.17 3.75 57.57
N PRO A 447 -18.45 3.36 57.81
CA PRO A 447 -18.81 2.03 58.28
C PRO A 447 -18.64 0.96 57.20
N VAL A 448 -18.04 -0.17 57.58
CA VAL A 448 -17.79 -1.34 56.75
C VAL A 448 -19.12 -2.07 56.44
N LEU A 449 -19.48 -2.19 55.17
CA LEU A 449 -20.37 -3.27 54.72
C LEU A 449 -19.51 -4.47 54.31
N PRO A 450 -19.68 -5.67 54.91
CA PRO A 450 -18.96 -6.85 54.48
C PRO A 450 -19.40 -7.26 53.07
N ALA A 451 -18.45 -7.73 52.26
CA ALA A 451 -18.74 -8.38 50.99
C ALA A 451 -19.71 -9.56 51.23
N ALA A 452 -20.85 -9.54 50.53
CA ALA A 452 -21.87 -10.57 50.67
C ALA A 452 -21.34 -11.92 50.17
N ASP A 453 -21.37 -12.89 51.07
CA ASP A 453 -21.12 -14.31 50.82
C ASP A 453 -22.31 -14.89 50.06
N TRP A 454 -22.20 -15.05 48.74
CA TRP A 454 -23.20 -15.75 47.92
C TRP A 454 -22.65 -17.10 47.47
N GLY A 455 -22.48 -18.00 48.44
CA GLY A 455 -22.29 -19.42 48.20
C GLY A 455 -23.61 -20.19 48.25
N GLY A 456 -23.86 -21.03 47.24
CA GLY A 456 -24.58 -22.30 47.42
C GLY A 456 -26.06 -22.35 47.00
N ALA A 457 -26.32 -23.14 45.95
CA ALA A 457 -27.61 -23.54 45.42
C ALA A 457 -28.51 -24.33 46.41
N GLN A 458 -29.84 -24.29 46.21
CA GLN A 458 -30.66 -25.51 46.29
C GLN A 458 -32.03 -25.41 45.58
N GLU A 459 -32.37 -26.52 44.94
CA GLU A 459 -33.59 -26.94 44.24
C GLU A 459 -34.94 -26.44 44.81
N MET A 460 -35.77 -25.86 43.94
CA MET A 460 -37.09 -26.38 43.49
C MET A 460 -37.69 -25.51 42.39
#